data_AF-A0A141RKD3-F1
#
_entry.id   AF-A0A141RKD3-F1
#
_cell.length_a   1.000
_cell.length_b   1.000
_cell.length_c   1.000
_cell.angle_alpha   90.00
_cell.angle_beta   90.00
_cell.angle_gamma   90.00
#
_symmetry.space_group_name_H-M   'P 1'
#
loop_
_entity.id
_entity.type
_entity.pdbx_description
1 polymer ?
#
loop_
_entity_poly.entity_id
_entity_poly.type
_entity_poly.pdbx_seq_one_letter_code
_entity_poly.pdbx_strand_id
1 'polypeptide(L)' 'MQLGVIADDFTGATDIASFLVRNGMPTVQLNGVPTRDIPLTSEAVVISLKTR' A
#
# COMPACT_ATOMS: atom_id res chain seq x y z
N MET A 1 -11.66 -2.05 2.22
CA MET A 1 -10.62 -1.88 1.19
C MET A 1 -11.30 -1.73 -0.17
N GLN A 2 -11.08 -0.61 -0.84
CA GLN A 2 -11.59 -0.27 -2.18
C GLN A 2 -10.47 -0.30 -3.24
N LEU A 3 -9.21 -0.12 -2.83
CA LEU A 3 -8.05 -0.10 -3.74
C LEU A 3 -6.88 -0.91 -3.19
N GLY A 4 -6.27 -1.75 -4.04
CA GLY A 4 -5.04 -2.47 -3.76
C GLY A 4 -3.97 -2.11 -4.79
N VAL A 5 -2.78 -1.76 -4.34
CA VAL A 5 -1.63 -1.42 -5.18
C VAL A 5 -0.49 -2.39 -4.91
N ILE A 6 0.16 -2.89 -5.96
CA ILE A 6 1.38 -3.70 -5.87
C ILE A 6 2.49 -2.92 -6.56
N ALA A 7 3.54 -2.59 -5.81
CA ALA A 7 4.71 -1.88 -6.29
C ALA A 7 5.96 -2.79 -6.23
N ASP A 8 6.87 -2.63 -7.18
CA ASP A 8 8.10 -3.42 -7.33
C ASP A 8 9.22 -3.00 -6.37
N ASP A 9 9.13 -1.80 -5.80
CA ASP A 9 10.08 -1.23 -4.86
C ASP A 9 9.40 -0.48 -3.69
N PHE A 10 10.21 0.01 -2.76
CA PHE A 10 9.74 0.76 -1.57
C PHE A 10 9.41 2.21 -1.87
N THR A 11 10.20 2.85 -2.74
CA THR A 11 10.07 4.28 -3.01
C THR A 11 8.81 4.58 -3.82
N GLY A 12 8.54 3.82 -4.88
CA GLY A 12 7.33 3.94 -5.69
C GLY A 12 6.07 3.59 -4.90
N ALA A 13 6.14 2.58 -4.02
CA ALA A 13 5.05 2.25 -3.09
C ALA A 13 4.69 3.44 -2.18
N THR A 14 5.72 4.09 -1.62
CA THR A 14 5.52 5.22 -0.70
C THR A 14 5.01 6.46 -1.44
N ASP A 15 5.47 6.68 -2.67
CA ASP A 15 5.02 7.79 -3.50
C ASP A 15 3.51 7.70 -3.80
N ILE A 16 3.04 6.55 -4.31
CA ILE A 16 1.61 6.37 -4.59
C ILE A 16 0.76 6.39 -3.31
N ALA A 17 1.24 5.81 -2.20
CA ALA A 17 0.55 5.91 -0.92
C ALA A 17 0.37 7.37 -0.45
N SER A 18 1.41 8.20 -0.62
CA SER A 18 1.36 9.64 -0.33
C SER A 18 0.33 10.36 -1.21
N PHE A 19 0.27 10.05 -2.51
CA PHE A 19 -0.75 10.60 -3.40
C PHE A 19 -2.18 10.25 -2.96
N LEU A 20 -2.43 9.00 -2.58
CA LEU A 20 -3.75 8.55 -2.12
C LEU A 20 -4.18 9.27 -0.84
N VAL A 21 -3.29 9.34 0.16
CA VAL A 21 -3.56 10.05 1.41
C VAL A 21 -3.81 11.55 1.18
N ARG A 22 -3.02 12.20 0.32
CA ARG A 22 -3.18 13.62 -0.03
C ARG A 22 -4.52 13.92 -0.71
N ASN A 23 -5.10 12.93 -1.40
CA ASN A 23 -6.41 13.04 -2.03
C ASN A 23 -7.55 12.52 -1.13
N GLY A 24 -7.30 12.34 0.16
CA GLY A 24 -8.32 12.02 1.15
C GLY A 24 -8.64 10.54 1.29
N MET A 25 -7.85 9.64 0.67
CA MET A 25 -8.04 8.19 0.79
C MET A 25 -7.11 7.61 1.88
N PRO A 26 -7.65 7.18 3.05
CA PRO A 26 -6.85 6.53 4.08
C PRO A 26 -6.16 5.29 3.50
N THR A 27 -4.82 5.26 3.58
CA THR A 27 -3.99 4.25 2.95
C THR A 27 -3.00 3.69 3.94
N VAL A 28 -2.81 2.37 3.92
CA VAL A 28 -1.70 1.71 4.63
C VAL A 28 -0.76 1.08 3.62
N GLN A 29 0.54 1.20 3.87
CA GLN A 29 1.56 0.49 3.11
C GLN A 29 2.08 -0.69 3.93
N LEU A 30 2.23 -1.84 3.26
CA LEU A 30 2.82 -3.05 3.78
C LEU A 30 4.08 -3.37 2.97
N ASN A 31 5.13 -3.80 3.66
CA ASN A 31 6.38 -4.19 3.02
C ASN A 31 6.42 -5.72 2.95
N GLY A 32 6.49 -6.26 1.73
CA GLY A 32 6.39 -7.69 1.45
C GLY A 32 4.96 -8.21 1.47
N VAL A 33 4.84 -9.51 1.17
CA VAL A 33 3.55 -10.22 1.17
C VAL A 33 3.09 -10.46 2.62
N PRO A 34 1.87 -10.06 3.01
CA PRO A 34 1.33 -10.35 4.33
C PRO A 34 1.25 -11.87 4.58
N THR A 35 1.75 -12.32 5.73
CA THR A 35 1.76 -13.76 6.11
C THR A 35 0.57 -14.18 6.96
N ARG A 36 -0.28 -13.23 7.34
CA ARG A 36 -1.50 -13.42 8.12
C ARG A 36 -2.55 -12.42 7.64
N ASP A 37 -3.80 -12.73 7.91
CA ASP A 37 -4.87 -11.76 7.71
C ASP A 37 -4.64 -10.55 8.61
N ILE A 38 -4.59 -9.38 7.99
CA ILE A 38 -4.45 -8.11 8.68
C ILE A 38 -5.83 -7.44 8.66
N PRO A 39 -6.41 -7.08 9.82
CA PRO A 39 -7.61 -6.27 9.84
C PRO A 39 -7.26 -4.87 9.34
N LEU A 40 -7.66 -4.56 8.11
CA LEU A 40 -7.38 -3.30 7.45
C LEU A 40 -8.56 -2.36 7.65
N THR A 41 -8.31 -1.26 8.37
CA THR A 41 -9.29 -0.17 8.55
C THR A 41 -9.16 0.91 7.48
N SER A 42 -8.17 0.81 6.59
CA SER A 42 -7.91 1.75 5.50
C SER A 42 -8.75 1.45 4.26
N GLU A 43 -8.95 2.47 3.44
CA GLU A 43 -9.64 2.35 2.16
C GLU A 43 -8.71 1.80 1.07
N ALA A 44 -7.41 2.09 1.16
CA ALA A 44 -6.40 1.52 0.27
C ALA A 44 -5.29 0.76 1.01
N VAL A 45 -4.70 -0.21 0.30
CA VAL A 45 -3.48 -0.91 0.70
C VAL A 45 -2.46 -0.86 -0.42
N VAL A 46 -1.22 -0.52 -0.08
CA VAL A 46 -0.07 -0.59 -0.99
C VAL A 46 0.88 -1.68 -0.50
N ILE A 47 1.21 -2.65 -1.34
CA ILE A 47 2.21 -3.69 -1.05
C ILE A 47 3.49 -3.35 -1.82
N SER A 48 4.57 -3.12 -1.08
CA SER A 48 5.91 -2.94 -1.64
C SER A 48 6.65 -4.27 -1.71
N LEU A 49 7.09 -4.66 -2.89
CA LEU A 49 7.95 -5.83 -3.11
C LEU A 49 9.40 -5.39 -3.41
N LYS A 50 10.32 -6.35 -3.53
CA LYS A 50 11.70 -6.13 -3.98
C LYS A 50 11.92 -6.92 -5.27
N THR A 51 11.16 -6.58 -6.30
CA THR A 51 11.06 -7.35 -7.56
C THR A 51 11.49 -6.55 -8.77
N ARG A 52 12.26 -5.49 -8.56
CA ARG A 52 12.94 -4.76 -9.64
C ARG A 52 14.07 -5.58 -10.25
#